data_AF-A0A2T9YV04-F1
#
_entry.id   AF-A0A2T9YV04-F1
#
_cell.length_a   1.000
_cell.length_b   1.000
_cell.length_c   1.000
_cell.angle_alpha   90.00
_cell.angle_beta   90.00
_cell.angle_gamma   90.00
#
_symmetry.space_group_name_H-M   'P 1'
#
loop_
_entity.id
_entity.type
_entity.pdbx_description
1 polymer ?
#
loop_
_entity_poly.entity_id
_entity_poly.type
_entity_poly.pdbx_seq_one_letter_code
_entity_poly.pdbx_strand_id
1 'polypeptide(L)'
;MALRVRYKKISNETRLEIINNYLSGKQMKKISMEFDISLSTISSILKVYGKEFRIEKKQRGGTKNRKILPEHEFFIINALNKNGTLSLNMLKKMTNEKFNIDLSTSTIKRCCDSNSYKLNRVSGVLIRTKV
;
A
#
# COMPACT_ATOMS: atom_id res chain seq x y z
N MET A 1 10.97 33.25 -10.99
CA MET A 1 10.33 31.92 -11.01
C MET A 1 11.14 31.02 -10.07
N ALA A 2 10.61 30.66 -8.90
CA ALA A 2 11.37 29.88 -7.91
C ALA A 2 11.45 28.41 -8.33
N LEU A 3 12.66 27.85 -8.38
CA LEU A 3 12.87 26.44 -8.68
C LEU A 3 12.26 25.58 -7.58
N ARG A 4 11.42 24.61 -7.96
CA ARG A 4 10.80 23.65 -7.03
C ARG A 4 11.87 22.70 -6.49
N VAL A 5 12.34 22.94 -5.27
CA VAL A 5 13.32 22.07 -4.59
C VAL A 5 12.69 20.69 -4.36
N ARG A 6 13.31 19.64 -4.90
CA ARG A 6 12.92 18.25 -4.62
C ARG A 6 13.35 17.89 -3.19
N TYR A 7 12.43 17.32 -2.41
CA TYR A 7 12.74 16.82 -1.08
C TYR A 7 13.75 15.66 -1.15
N LYS A 8 14.85 15.74 -0.40
CA LYS A 8 15.82 14.66 -0.23
C LYS A 8 15.12 13.45 0.39
N LYS A 9 15.13 12.31 -0.31
CA LYS A 9 14.68 11.03 0.25
C LYS A 9 15.77 10.51 1.17
N ILE A 10 15.40 10.20 2.41
CA ILE A 10 16.31 9.65 3.42
C ILE A 10 15.92 8.19 3.60
N SER A 11 16.88 7.27 3.41
CA SER A 11 16.69 5.83 3.60
C SER A 11 16.53 5.47 5.08
N ASN A 12 16.08 4.25 5.37
CA ASN A 12 15.98 3.77 6.74
C ASN A 12 17.38 3.55 7.36
N GLU A 13 18.36 3.16 6.55
CA GLU A 13 19.78 3.02 6.97
C GLU A 13 20.34 4.36 7.46
N THR A 14 20.20 5.43 6.67
CA THR A 14 20.65 6.77 7.10
C THR A 14 19.91 7.24 8.36
N ARG A 15 18.63 6.89 8.53
CA ARG A 15 17.87 7.22 9.75
C ARG A 15 18.42 6.47 10.97
N LEU A 16 18.81 5.20 10.80
CA LEU A 16 19.45 4.41 11.84
C LEU A 16 20.79 5.03 12.24
N GLU A 17 21.63 5.38 11.26
CA GLU A 17 22.93 6.02 11.54
C GLU A 17 22.78 7.35 12.27
N ILE A 18 21.81 8.19 11.89
CA ILE A 18 21.49 9.45 12.61
C ILE A 18 21.15 9.17 14.08
N ILE A 19 20.31 8.16 14.33
CA ILE A 19 19.88 7.78 15.68
C ILE A 19 21.10 7.27 16.48
N ASN A 20 21.90 6.36 15.90
CA ASN A 20 23.09 5.82 16.56
C ASN A 20 24.09 6.92 16.91
N ASN A 21 24.38 7.83 15.98
CA ASN A 21 25.25 8.98 16.24
C ASN A 21 24.74 9.87 17.39
N TYR A 22 23.43 10.11 17.44
CA TYR A 22 22.82 10.87 18.53
C TYR A 22 22.92 10.13 19.88
N LEU A 23 22.67 8.81 19.90
CA LEU A 23 22.79 7.98 21.09
C LEU A 23 24.24 7.88 21.59
N SER A 24 25.23 7.94 20.69
CA SER A 24 26.66 8.06 21.03
C SER A 24 27.05 9.46 21.56
N GLY A 25 26.09 10.38 21.71
CA GLY A 25 26.33 11.71 22.26
C GLY A 25 26.76 12.77 21.24
N LYS A 26 26.74 12.49 19.93
CA LYS A 26 27.04 13.53 18.93
C LYS A 26 25.94 14.60 18.93
N GLN A 27 26.35 15.86 18.86
CA GLN A 27 25.43 16.99 18.76
C GLN A 27 24.67 16.98 17.42
N MET A 28 23.38 17.30 17.47
CA MET A 28 22.50 17.36 16.29
C MET A 28 23.05 18.26 15.16
N LYS A 29 23.75 19.35 15.50
CA LYS A 29 24.39 20.24 14.51
C LYS A 29 25.49 19.53 13.72
N LYS A 30 26.32 18.72 14.38
CA LYS A 30 27.37 17.94 13.71
C LYS A 30 26.77 16.88 12.79
N ILE A 31 25.74 16.17 13.28
CA ILE A 31 25.00 15.18 12.49
C ILE A 31 24.34 15.84 11.27
N SER A 32 23.78 17.05 11.42
CA SER A 32 23.18 17.81 10.32
C SER A 32 24.16 18.11 9.20
N MET A 33 25.38 18.51 9.55
CA MET A 33 26.45 18.78 8.59
C MET A 33 26.98 17.48 7.95
N GLU A 34 27.21 16.44 8.75
CA GLU A 34 27.76 15.15 8.31
C GLU A 34 26.86 14.45 7.27
N PHE A 35 25.54 14.50 7.47
CA PHE A 35 24.57 13.86 6.59
C PHE A 35 23.96 14.79 5.53
N ASP A 36 24.30 16.10 5.55
CA ASP A 36 23.67 17.13 4.73
C ASP A 36 22.13 17.05 4.81
N ILE A 37 21.62 17.11 6.04
CA ILE A 37 20.19 17.03 6.35
C ILE A 37 19.84 18.18 7.29
N SER A 38 18.70 18.84 7.07
CA SER A 38 18.28 19.94 7.94
C SER A 38 18.11 19.51 9.40
N LEU A 39 18.48 20.39 10.33
CA LEU A 39 18.26 20.21 11.77
C LEU A 39 16.81 19.88 12.11
N SER A 40 15.85 20.48 11.40
CA SER A 40 14.42 20.20 11.55
C SER A 40 14.07 18.75 11.23
N THR A 41 14.71 18.17 10.21
CA THR A 41 14.50 16.79 9.80
C THR A 41 15.12 15.83 10.81
N ILE A 42 16.34 16.11 11.30
CA ILE A 42 16.98 15.33 12.37
C ILE A 42 16.13 15.37 13.64
N SER A 43 15.69 16.55 14.06
CA SER A 43 14.80 16.69 15.21
C SER A 43 13.51 15.87 15.04
N SER A 44 12.91 15.87 13.85
CA SER A 44 11.73 15.05 13.56
C SER A 44 12.03 13.54 13.61
N ILE A 45 13.20 13.09 13.14
CA ILE A 45 13.63 11.69 13.22
C ILE A 45 13.74 11.27 14.69
N LEU A 46 14.47 12.05 15.49
CA LEU A 46 14.73 11.75 16.90
C LEU A 46 13.44 11.79 17.74
N LYS A 47 12.53 12.73 17.47
CA LYS A 47 11.21 12.78 18.12
C LYS A 47 10.38 11.53 17.86
N VAL A 48 10.37 11.04 16.60
CA VAL A 48 9.66 9.80 16.25
C VAL A 48 10.29 8.60 16.94
N TYR A 49 11.62 8.53 16.96
CA TYR A 49 12.34 7.46 17.65
C TYR A 49 12.06 7.48 19.17
N GLY A 50 12.16 8.64 19.83
CA GLY A 50 11.90 8.75 21.27
C GLY A 50 10.46 8.44 21.68
N LYS A 51 9.48 8.63 20.78
CA LYS A 51 8.06 8.34 21.06
C LYS A 51 7.64 6.92 20.69
N GLU A 52 8.11 6.40 19.56
CA GLU A 52 7.61 5.16 18.97
C GLU A 52 8.68 4.05 18.87
N PHE A 53 9.92 4.31 19.27
CA PHE A 53 11.11 3.45 19.05
C PHE A 53 11.30 3.00 17.60
N ARG A 54 10.76 3.78 16.66
CA ARG A 54 10.66 3.40 15.25
C ARG A 54 11.68 4.14 14.40
N ILE A 55 12.48 3.37 13.67
CA ILE A 55 13.45 3.92 12.71
C ILE A 55 12.77 4.26 11.40
N GLU A 56 11.91 3.38 10.88
CA GLU A 56 11.35 3.49 9.54
C GLU A 56 10.43 4.71 9.37
N LYS A 57 9.97 5.00 8.15
CA LYS A 57 8.83 5.93 7.93
C LYS A 57 7.54 5.13 7.78
N LYS A 58 6.45 5.62 8.38
CA LYS A 58 5.11 5.09 8.10
C LYS A 58 4.80 5.32 6.61
N GLN A 59 4.21 4.31 5.99
CA GLN A 59 3.66 4.45 4.65
C GLN A 59 2.67 5.63 4.63
N ARG A 60 2.85 6.53 3.66
CA ARG A 60 1.94 7.65 3.43
C ARG A 60 0.92 7.26 2.36
N GLY A 61 -0.36 7.50 2.62
CA GLY A 61 -1.43 7.16 1.70
C GLY A 61 -1.81 5.68 1.71
N GLY A 62 -2.44 5.21 0.64
CA GLY A 62 -2.97 3.86 0.52
C GLY A 62 -4.44 3.73 0.95
N THR A 63 -5.08 2.64 0.53
CA THR A 63 -6.49 2.36 0.84
C THR A 63 -6.62 1.77 2.24
N LYS A 64 -7.10 2.58 3.19
CA LYS A 64 -7.34 2.14 4.57
C LYS A 64 -8.65 1.35 4.74
N ASN A 65 -9.69 1.74 4.00
CA ASN A 65 -11.03 1.16 4.12
C ASN A 65 -11.33 0.27 2.90
N ARG A 66 -10.66 -0.88 2.82
CA ARG A 66 -10.94 -1.86 1.76
C ARG A 66 -12.31 -2.51 2.01
N LYS A 67 -13.24 -2.37 1.05
CA LYS A 67 -14.55 -3.06 1.07
C LYS A 67 -14.43 -4.57 0.80
N ILE A 68 -13.41 -4.98 0.05
CA ILE A 68 -13.10 -6.38 -0.20
C ILE A 68 -12.04 -6.81 0.81
N LEU A 69 -12.43 -7.73 1.69
CA LEU A 69 -11.54 -8.40 2.64
C LEU A 69 -10.90 -9.62 1.96
N PRO A 70 -9.79 -10.16 2.51
CA PRO A 70 -9.11 -11.32 1.95
C PRO A 70 -10.02 -12.55 1.77
N GLU A 71 -11.00 -12.73 2.66
CA GLU A 71 -12.00 -13.80 2.57
C GLU A 71 -12.96 -13.64 1.38
N HIS A 72 -13.39 -12.42 1.08
CA HIS A 72 -14.25 -12.12 -0.06
C HIS A 72 -13.49 -12.36 -1.37
N GLU A 73 -12.23 -11.91 -1.41
CA GLU A 73 -11.30 -12.12 -2.52
C GLU A 73 -11.09 -13.62 -2.77
N PHE A 74 -10.78 -14.39 -1.72
CA PHE A 74 -10.62 -15.83 -1.82
C PHE A 74 -11.88 -16.52 -2.38
N PHE A 75 -13.07 -16.15 -1.90
CA PHE A 75 -14.33 -16.68 -2.42
C PHE A 75 -14.54 -16.36 -3.91
N ILE A 76 -14.31 -15.11 -4.33
CA ILE A 76 -14.46 -14.68 -5.73
C ILE A 76 -13.52 -15.46 -6.64
N ILE A 77 -12.25 -15.60 -6.25
CA ILE A 77 -11.24 -16.31 -7.04
C ILE A 77 -11.53 -17.82 -7.09
N ASN A 78 -11.96 -18.41 -5.97
CA ASN A 78 -12.36 -19.82 -5.95
C ASN A 78 -13.60 -20.08 -6.82
N ALA A 79 -14.57 -19.18 -6.83
CA ALA A 79 -15.74 -19.27 -7.70
C ALA A 79 -15.35 -19.21 -9.18
N LEU A 80 -14.40 -18.33 -9.56
CA LEU A 80 -13.86 -18.25 -10.91
C LEU A 80 -13.02 -19.48 -11.30
N ASN A 81 -12.24 -20.04 -10.38
CA ASN A 81 -11.47 -21.26 -10.63
C ASN A 81 -12.38 -22.47 -10.86
N LYS A 82 -13.50 -22.56 -10.14
CA LYS A 82 -14.49 -23.64 -10.31
C LYS A 82 -15.33 -23.45 -11.58
N ASN A 83 -15.76 -22.21 -11.84
CA ASN A 83 -16.61 -21.84 -12.96
C ASN A 83 -15.92 -20.72 -13.77
N GLY A 84 -15.16 -21.09 -14.80
CA GLY A 84 -14.33 -20.18 -15.58
C GLY A 84 -15.06 -19.18 -16.49
N THR A 85 -16.39 -19.11 -16.44
CA THR A 85 -17.24 -18.27 -17.31
C THR A 85 -18.20 -17.37 -16.52
N LEU A 86 -17.84 -16.97 -15.30
CA LEU A 86 -18.69 -16.08 -14.51
C LEU A 86 -18.61 -14.63 -14.99
N SER A 87 -19.77 -13.98 -15.03
CA SER A 87 -19.89 -12.53 -15.26
C SER A 87 -19.69 -11.75 -13.95
N LEU A 88 -19.40 -10.45 -14.07
CA LEU A 88 -19.26 -9.56 -12.91
C LEU A 88 -20.56 -9.45 -12.09
N ASN A 89 -21.72 -9.51 -12.73
CA ASN A 89 -23.02 -9.45 -12.06
C ASN A 89 -23.31 -10.73 -11.26
N MET A 90 -22.93 -11.89 -11.80
CA MET A 90 -23.05 -13.16 -11.08
C MET A 90 -22.16 -13.17 -9.84
N LEU A 91 -20.89 -12.76 -9.98
CA LEU A 91 -20.00 -12.66 -8.83
C LEU A 91 -20.51 -11.66 -7.79
N LYS A 92 -21.01 -10.49 -8.20
CA LYS A 92 -21.64 -9.53 -7.28
C LYS A 92 -22.76 -10.21 -6.49
N LYS A 93 -23.68 -10.90 -7.17
CA LYS A 93 -24.82 -11.57 -6.54
C LYS A 93 -24.36 -12.65 -5.57
N MET A 94 -23.46 -13.53 -5.98
CA MET A 94 -22.92 -14.61 -5.14
C MET A 94 -22.19 -14.07 -3.91
N THR A 95 -21.38 -13.01 -4.06
CA THR A 95 -20.68 -12.41 -2.92
C THR A 95 -21.64 -11.71 -1.97
N ASN A 96 -22.67 -11.03 -2.49
CA ASN A 96 -23.70 -10.42 -1.65
C ASN A 96 -24.50 -11.47 -0.88
N GLU A 97 -24.92 -12.56 -1.53
CA GLU A 97 -25.64 -13.66 -0.87
C GLU A 97 -24.80 -14.34 0.23
N LYS A 98 -23.49 -14.48 0.01
CA LYS A 98 -22.62 -15.18 0.96
C LYS A 98 -22.20 -14.33 2.16
N PHE A 99 -21.91 -13.05 1.95
CA PHE A 99 -21.31 -12.16 2.96
C PHE A 99 -22.20 -10.97 3.34
N ASN A 100 -23.38 -10.83 2.74
CA ASN A 100 -24.30 -9.70 2.92
C ASN A 100 -23.63 -8.33 2.68
N ILE A 101 -22.82 -8.24 1.61
CA ILE A 101 -22.11 -7.02 1.21
C ILE A 101 -22.55 -6.53 -0.17
N ASP A 102 -22.97 -5.27 -0.26
CA ASP A 102 -23.24 -4.64 -1.55
C ASP A 102 -21.95 -4.09 -2.17
N LEU A 103 -21.45 -4.79 -3.18
CA LEU A 103 -20.29 -4.40 -3.96
C LEU A 103 -20.72 -3.91 -5.35
N SER A 104 -20.05 -2.88 -5.86
CA SER A 104 -20.20 -2.50 -7.26
C SER A 104 -19.50 -3.51 -8.18
N THR A 105 -20.00 -3.67 -9.41
CA THR A 105 -19.34 -4.48 -10.45
C THR A 105 -17.90 -4.02 -10.73
N SER A 106 -17.64 -2.70 -10.62
CA SER A 106 -16.29 -2.13 -10.73
C SER A 106 -15.36 -2.53 -9.58
N THR A 107 -15.89 -2.81 -8.39
CA THR A 107 -15.10 -3.26 -7.24
C THR A 107 -14.75 -4.74 -7.37
N ILE A 108 -15.70 -5.57 -7.80
CA ILE A 108 -15.44 -6.96 -8.18
C ILE A 108 -14.42 -7.04 -9.33
N LYS A 109 -14.60 -6.23 -10.38
CA LYS A 109 -13.66 -6.17 -11.52
C LYS A 109 -12.24 -5.85 -11.08
N ARG A 110 -12.05 -4.86 -10.20
CA ARG A 110 -10.72 -4.52 -9.66
C ARG A 110 -10.10 -5.68 -8.89
N CYS A 111 -10.90 -6.40 -8.10
CA CYS A 111 -10.45 -7.62 -7.41
C CYS A 111 -9.95 -8.68 -8.39
N CYS A 112 -10.72 -8.94 -9.45
CA CYS A 112 -10.35 -9.89 -10.49
C CYS A 112 -9.10 -9.44 -11.26
N ASP A 113 -9.01 -8.16 -11.62
CA ASP A 113 -7.88 -7.57 -12.32
C ASP A 113 -6.57 -7.70 -11.53
N SER A 114 -6.62 -7.59 -10.20
CA SER A 114 -5.48 -7.79 -9.31
C SER A 114 -5.04 -9.26 -9.19
N ASN A 115 -5.88 -10.22 -9.60
CA ASN A 115 -5.64 -11.66 -9.52
C ASN A 115 -5.52 -12.31 -10.91
N SER A 116 -5.06 -11.56 -11.91
CA SER A 116 -4.84 -12.04 -13.29
C SER A 116 -6.10 -12.49 -14.05
N TYR A 117 -7.29 -12.08 -13.61
CA TYR A 117 -8.54 -12.29 -14.35
C TYR A 117 -8.92 -11.03 -15.13
N LYS A 118 -9.22 -11.19 -16.43
CA LYS A 118 -9.61 -10.08 -17.31
C LYS A 118 -11.00 -10.29 -17.88
N LEU A 119 -11.77 -9.21 -17.96
CA LEU A 119 -13.08 -9.24 -18.61
C LEU A 119 -12.89 -9.33 -20.13
N ASN A 120 -13.41 -10.38 -20.74
CA ASN A 120 -13.48 -10.48 -22.18
C ASN A 120 -14.59 -9.56 -22.68
N ARG A 121 -14.24 -8.62 -23.58
CA ARG A 121 -15.18 -7.63 -24.14
C ARG A 121 -16.21 -8.24 -25.08
N VAL A 122 -15.90 -9.38 -25.68
CA VAL A 122 -16.79 -10.07 -26.64
C VAL A 122 -17.84 -10.90 -25.91
N SER A 123 -17.41 -11.71 -24.93
CA SER A 123 -18.30 -12.64 -24.22
C SER A 123 -18.85 -12.12 -22.89
N GLY A 124 -18.32 -11.00 -22.37
CA GLY A 124 -18.76 -10.43 -21.09
C GLY A 124 -18.39 -11.26 -19.86
N VAL A 125 -17.57 -12.30 -20.01
CA VAL A 125 -17.11 -13.19 -18.94
C VAL A 125 -15.67 -12.91 -18.52
N LEU A 126 -15.31 -13.30 -17.30
CA LEU A 126 -13.95 -13.20 -16.79
C LEU A 126 -13.12 -14.41 -17.22
N ILE A 127 -11.98 -14.15 -17.86
CA ILE A 127 -11.05 -15.17 -18.34
C ILE A 127 -9.72 -15.00 -17.61
N ARG A 128 -9.12 -16.11 -17.17
CA ARG A 128 -7.79 -16.11 -16.58
C ARG A 128 -6.76 -15.78 -17.65
N THR A 129 -5.96 -14.74 -17.41
CA THR A 129 -4.83 -14.40 -18.28
C THR A 129 -3.66 -15.31 -17.91
N LYS A 130 -3.01 -15.93 -18.90
CA LYS A 130 -1.74 -16.62 -18.67
C LYS A 130 -0.73 -15.57 -18.19
N VAL A 131 -0.14 -15.81 -17.02
CA VAL A 131 1.02 -15.07 -16.50
C VAL A 131 2.25 -15.57 -17.22
#